data_AF-A0A7J6QTV5-F1
#
_entry.id   AF-A0A7J6QTV5-F1
#
_cell.length_a   1.000
_cell.length_b   1.000
_cell.length_c   1.000
_cell.angle_alpha   90.00
_cell.angle_beta   90.00
_cell.angle_gamma   90.00
#
_symmetry.space_group_name_H-M   'P 1'
#
loop_
_entity.id
_entity.type
_entity.pdbx_description
1 polymer ?
#
loop_
_entity_poly.entity_id
_entity_poly.type
_entity_poly.pdbx_seq_one_letter_code
_entity_poly.pdbx_strand_id
1 'polypeptide(L)'
;KAIKSLDALDKKDITEIKSFPKPPALVMMTMEAVNTLLGEKPDWDTAKRVLSDSQFMTKLKEYDKDNIPANVLKKLEKYIQKPEYAPDSVGNQSKAAKSLCMWTHAMDTYSKVAKTVEPKKKRLEEMNQQLAEATE
;
A
#
# COMPACT_ATOMS: atom_id res chain seq x y z
N LYS A 1 -5.20 -7.11 7.71
CA LYS A 1 -4.43 -6.15 8.55
C LYS A 1 -4.21 -4.81 7.85
N ALA A 2 -3.88 -4.77 6.55
CA ALA A 2 -3.71 -3.53 5.76
C ALA A 2 -4.87 -2.51 5.86
N ILE A 3 -6.11 -2.96 5.68
CA ILE A 3 -7.31 -2.10 5.68
C ILE A 3 -7.59 -1.49 7.06
N LYS A 4 -7.24 -2.20 8.15
CA LYS A 4 -7.40 -1.69 9.52
C LYS A 4 -6.47 -0.51 9.80
N SER A 5 -5.28 -0.49 9.20
CA SER A 5 -4.35 0.63 9.33
C SER A 5 -4.88 1.89 8.65
N LEU A 6 -5.66 1.76 7.57
CA LEU A 6 -6.32 2.90 6.92
C LEU A 6 -7.50 3.45 7.72
N ASP A 7 -8.09 2.66 8.60
CA ASP A 7 -9.21 3.10 9.44
C ASP A 7 -8.75 4.07 10.54
N ALA A 8 -7.46 4.02 10.89
CA ALA A 8 -6.81 4.98 11.78
C ALA A 8 -6.48 6.31 11.08
N LEU A 9 -6.83 6.49 9.80
CA LEU A 9 -6.57 7.70 9.02
C LEU A 9 -7.89 8.44 8.81
N ASP A 10 -8.01 9.66 9.33
CA ASP A 10 -9.19 10.50 9.14
C ASP A 10 -8.93 11.62 8.10
N LYS A 11 -9.98 12.33 7.66
CA LYS A 11 -9.85 13.47 6.74
C LYS A 11 -8.97 14.57 7.30
N LYS A 12 -8.97 14.73 8.63
CA LYS A 12 -8.11 15.70 9.33
C LYS A 12 -6.64 15.36 9.17
N ASP A 13 -6.27 14.09 9.35
CA ASP A 13 -4.91 13.57 9.18
C ASP A 13 -4.40 13.79 7.75
N ILE A 14 -5.24 13.54 6.74
CA ILE A 14 -4.92 13.81 5.33
C ILE A 14 -4.66 15.30 5.10
N THR A 15 -5.52 16.15 5.67
CA THR A 15 -5.40 17.61 5.54
C THR A 15 -4.12 18.12 6.20
N GLU A 16 -3.72 17.53 7.33
CA GLU A 16 -2.47 17.84 8.01
C GLU A 16 -1.25 17.46 7.16
N ILE A 17 -1.24 16.26 6.54
CA ILE A 17 -0.16 15.89 5.63
C ILE A 17 -0.07 16.88 4.45
N LYS A 18 -1.21 17.25 3.87
CA LYS A 18 -1.25 18.19 2.74
C LYS A 18 -0.79 19.60 3.11
N SER A 19 -1.02 20.03 4.35
CA SER A 19 -0.71 21.40 4.78
C SER A 19 0.77 21.64 5.02
N PHE A 20 1.61 20.60 5.04
CA PHE A 20 3.06 20.76 5.19
C PHE A 20 3.65 21.59 4.03
N PRO A 21 4.20 22.79 4.30
CA PRO A 21 4.85 23.60 3.26
C PRO A 21 6.17 22.95 2.80
N LYS A 22 6.86 22.28 3.71
CA LYS A 22 8.04 21.46 3.45
C LYS A 22 7.88 20.12 4.20
N PRO A 23 7.47 19.04 3.52
CA PRO A 23 7.25 17.76 4.19
C PRO A 23 8.59 17.22 4.74
N PRO A 24 8.57 16.57 5.93
CA PRO A 24 9.71 15.80 6.41
C PRO A 24 10.10 14.74 5.37
N ALA A 25 11.40 14.42 5.26
CA ALA A 25 11.88 13.43 4.28
C ALA A 25 11.12 12.09 4.36
N LEU A 26 10.80 11.62 5.57
CA LEU A 26 10.04 10.39 5.78
C LEU A 26 8.58 10.47 5.32
N VAL A 27 7.93 11.63 5.54
CA VAL A 27 6.54 11.86 5.08
C VAL A 27 6.51 11.95 3.55
N MET A 28 7.50 12.62 2.96
CA MET A 28 7.67 12.70 1.51
C MET A 28 7.86 11.31 0.90
N MET A 29 8.79 10.50 1.43
CA MET A 29 8.98 9.12 0.97
C MET A 29 7.71 8.27 1.09
N THR A 30 6.93 8.46 2.16
CA THR A 30 5.66 7.75 2.34
C THR A 30 4.68 8.11 1.22
N MET A 31 4.59 9.39 0.87
CA MET A 31 3.69 9.83 -0.19
C MET A 31 4.17 9.40 -1.58
N GLU A 32 5.48 9.43 -1.83
CA GLU A 32 6.08 8.91 -3.05
C GLU A 32 5.79 7.41 -3.23
N ALA A 33 5.87 6.63 -2.15
CA ALA A 33 5.53 5.21 -2.15
C ALA A 33 4.04 4.97 -2.46
N VAL A 34 3.14 5.76 -1.87
CA VAL A 34 1.69 5.70 -2.16
C VAL A 34 1.40 6.07 -3.62
N ASN A 35 1.95 7.17 -4.11
CA ASN A 35 1.79 7.57 -5.52
C ASN A 35 2.32 6.50 -6.48
N THR A 36 3.47 5.90 -6.15
CA THR A 36 4.05 4.81 -6.94
C THR A 36 3.10 3.62 -7.03
N LEU A 37 2.41 3.27 -5.93
CA LEU A 37 1.37 2.25 -5.93
C LEU A 37 0.16 2.65 -6.78
N LEU A 38 -0.27 3.90 -6.72
CA LEU A 38 -1.38 4.41 -7.54
C LEU A 38 -1.01 4.59 -9.02
N GLY A 39 0.25 4.36 -9.42
CA GLY A 39 0.73 4.55 -10.78
C GLY A 39 0.97 6.02 -11.15
N GLU A 40 0.95 6.90 -10.15
CA GLU A 40 1.16 8.34 -10.27
C GLU A 40 2.65 8.70 -10.15
N LYS A 41 2.99 9.95 -10.47
CA LYS A 41 4.37 10.43 -10.30
C LYS A 41 4.74 10.51 -8.81
N PRO A 42 5.92 10.01 -8.40
CA PRO A 42 6.43 10.14 -7.03
C PRO A 42 6.95 11.56 -6.80
N ASP A 43 6.05 12.54 -6.84
CA ASP A 43 6.36 13.95 -6.58
C ASP A 43 5.37 14.51 -5.56
N TRP A 44 5.84 15.47 -4.75
CA TRP A 44 5.03 16.10 -3.71
C TRP A 44 3.80 16.84 -4.26
N ASP A 45 3.90 17.45 -5.44
CA ASP A 45 2.78 18.12 -6.09
C ASP A 45 1.66 17.13 -6.45
N THR A 46 2.06 15.99 -7.01
CA THR A 46 1.12 14.90 -7.33
C THR A 46 0.54 14.31 -6.05
N ALA A 47 1.35 14.13 -5.00
CA ALA A 47 0.87 13.68 -3.69
C ALA A 47 -0.19 14.62 -3.11
N LYS A 48 0.03 15.95 -3.17
CA LYS A 48 -0.97 16.93 -2.73
C LYS A 48 -2.28 16.83 -3.51
N ARG A 49 -2.20 16.59 -4.82
CA ARG A 49 -3.39 16.37 -5.67
C ARG A 49 -4.14 15.10 -5.26
N VAL A 50 -3.42 13.99 -5.08
CA VAL A 50 -3.98 12.71 -4.63
C VAL A 50 -4.63 12.83 -3.25
N LEU A 51 -3.95 13.48 -2.29
CA LEU A 51 -4.49 13.74 -0.95
C LEU A 51 -5.69 14.71 -0.95
N SER A 52 -5.86 15.51 -2.00
CA SER A 52 -7.02 16.39 -2.16
C SER A 52 -8.25 15.65 -2.71
N ASP A 53 -8.07 14.43 -3.21
CA ASP A 53 -9.16 13.62 -3.75
C ASP A 53 -10.01 13.06 -2.59
N SER A 54 -11.29 13.42 -2.55
CA SER A 54 -12.22 12.94 -1.52
C SER A 54 -12.44 11.43 -1.55
N GLN A 55 -12.13 10.77 -2.67
CA GLN A 55 -12.18 9.32 -2.83
C GLN A 55 -10.83 8.66 -2.54
N PHE A 56 -9.80 9.38 -2.09
CA PHE A 56 -8.48 8.82 -1.78
C PHE A 56 -8.55 7.63 -0.81
N MET A 57 -9.25 7.78 0.32
CA MET A 57 -9.42 6.68 1.29
C MET A 57 -10.14 5.48 0.66
N THR A 58 -11.18 5.74 -0.14
CA THR A 58 -11.92 4.70 -0.87
C THR A 58 -11.00 3.97 -1.82
N LYS A 59 -10.23 4.69 -2.64
CA LYS A 59 -9.23 4.15 -3.57
C LYS A 59 -8.19 3.28 -2.86
N LEU A 60 -7.72 3.67 -1.67
CA LEU A 60 -6.77 2.87 -0.89
C LEU A 60 -7.40 1.58 -0.30
N LYS A 61 -8.68 1.64 0.09
CA LYS A 61 -9.43 0.49 0.62
C LYS A 61 -9.81 -0.50 -0.49
N GLU A 62 -10.18 0.01 -1.66
CA GLU A 62 -10.54 -0.75 -2.86
C GLU A 62 -9.36 -1.04 -3.79
N TYR A 63 -8.15 -0.67 -3.39
CA TYR A 63 -6.96 -0.84 -4.23
C TYR A 63 -6.75 -2.32 -4.59
N ASP A 64 -6.56 -2.58 -5.89
CA ASP A 64 -6.36 -3.92 -6.42
C ASP A 64 -4.94 -4.42 -6.11
N LYS A 65 -4.83 -5.07 -4.96
CA LYS A 65 -3.59 -5.63 -4.42
C LYS A 65 -3.12 -6.93 -5.10
N ASP A 66 -3.95 -7.52 -5.95
CA ASP A 66 -3.61 -8.71 -6.75
C ASP A 66 -2.89 -8.30 -8.05
N ASN A 67 -3.34 -7.21 -8.67
CA ASN A 67 -2.80 -6.72 -9.94
C ASN A 67 -1.76 -5.60 -9.78
N ILE A 68 -0.84 -5.72 -8.83
CA ILE A 68 0.24 -4.74 -8.67
C ILE A 68 1.38 -5.05 -9.66
N PRO A 69 1.73 -4.13 -10.58
CA PRO A 69 2.79 -4.37 -11.55
C PRO A 69 4.15 -4.53 -10.86
N ALA A 70 4.96 -5.49 -11.34
CA ALA A 70 6.25 -5.82 -10.74
C ALA A 70 7.23 -4.63 -10.66
N ASN A 71 7.15 -3.69 -11.61
CA ASN A 71 7.96 -2.47 -11.59
C ASN A 71 7.62 -1.57 -10.39
N VAL A 72 6.33 -1.46 -10.03
CA VAL A 72 5.86 -0.68 -8.88
C VAL A 72 6.34 -1.35 -7.58
N LEU A 73 6.20 -2.67 -7.45
CA LEU A 73 6.71 -3.41 -6.30
C LEU A 73 8.21 -3.24 -6.13
N LYS A 74 8.99 -3.33 -7.21
CA LYS A 74 10.44 -3.16 -7.17
C LYS A 74 10.85 -1.75 -6.74
N LYS A 75 10.09 -0.73 -7.13
CA LYS A 75 10.29 0.64 -6.63
C LYS A 75 9.93 0.74 -5.15
N LEU A 76 8.78 0.18 -4.75
CA LEU A 76 8.31 0.19 -3.37
C LEU A 76 9.30 -0.51 -2.42
N GLU A 77 9.86 -1.64 -2.84
CA GLU A 77 10.83 -2.41 -2.08
C GLU A 77 12.09 -1.59 -1.77
N LYS A 78 12.54 -0.71 -2.69
CA LYS A 78 13.66 0.20 -2.43
C LYS A 78 13.38 1.20 -1.31
N TYR A 79 12.13 1.57 -1.08
CA TYR A 79 11.75 2.41 0.06
C TYR A 79 11.67 1.56 1.33
N ILE A 80 10.99 0.40 1.28
CA ILE A 80 10.80 -0.51 2.42
C ILE A 80 12.12 -1.06 2.97
N GLN A 81 13.11 -1.30 2.11
CA GLN A 81 14.44 -1.75 2.53
C GLN A 81 15.23 -0.68 3.29
N LYS A 82 14.80 0.58 3.28
CA LYS A 82 15.46 1.63 4.08
C LYS A 82 15.04 1.50 5.54
N PRO A 83 15.99 1.39 6.48
CA PRO A 83 15.67 1.31 7.91
C PRO A 83 14.97 2.58 8.42
N GLU A 84 15.20 3.71 7.76
CA GLU A 84 14.56 4.99 8.05
C GLU A 84 13.05 4.97 7.72
N TYR A 85 12.64 4.15 6.75
CA TYR A 85 11.25 4.00 6.31
C TYR A 85 10.50 2.94 7.13
N ALA A 86 10.73 2.95 8.44
CA ALA A 86 9.97 2.15 9.39
C ALA A 86 8.71 2.92 9.83
N PRO A 87 7.56 2.26 10.00
CA PRO A 87 6.33 2.91 10.45
C PRO A 87 6.50 3.59 11.82
N ASP A 88 7.45 3.14 12.64
CA ASP A 88 7.77 3.80 13.91
C ASP A 88 8.49 5.13 13.72
N SER A 89 9.55 5.15 12.89
CA SER A 89 10.27 6.36 12.51
C SER A 89 9.37 7.39 11.80
N VAL A 90 8.51 6.93 10.89
CA VAL A 90 7.51 7.80 10.24
C VAL A 90 6.50 8.33 11.26
N GLY A 91 6.10 7.50 12.23
CA GLY A 91 5.18 7.87 13.31
C GLY A 91 5.66 8.98 14.21
N ASN A 92 6.98 9.05 14.44
CA ASN A 92 7.59 10.15 15.18
C ASN A 92 7.48 11.49 14.43
N GLN A 93 7.32 11.47 13.11
CA GLN A 93 7.11 12.68 12.29
C GLN A 93 5.63 12.99 12.11
N SER A 94 4.80 12.00 11.80
CA SER A 94 3.37 12.16 11.64
C SER A 94 2.63 10.84 11.85
N LYS A 95 1.60 10.87 12.70
CA LYS A 95 0.72 9.72 12.94
C LYS A 95 -0.04 9.31 11.67
N ALA A 96 -0.50 10.30 10.91
CA ALA A 96 -1.14 10.12 9.62
C ALA A 96 -0.20 9.39 8.64
N ALA A 97 1.05 9.85 8.53
CA ALA A 97 2.03 9.22 7.66
C ALA A 97 2.38 7.80 8.12
N LYS A 98 2.39 7.51 9.43
CA LYS A 98 2.58 6.14 9.95
C LYS A 98 1.51 5.18 9.44
N SER A 99 0.24 5.57 9.44
CA SER A 99 -0.84 4.74 8.93
C SER A 99 -0.68 4.42 7.44
N LEU A 100 -0.28 5.42 6.64
CA LEU A 100 0.01 5.23 5.21
C LEU A 100 1.27 4.37 4.98
N CYS A 101 2.32 4.57 5.77
CA CYS A 101 3.53 3.75 5.73
C CYS A 101 3.20 2.28 6.03
N MET A 102 2.45 2.00 7.10
CA MET A 102 1.98 0.63 7.41
C MET A 102 1.16 0.03 6.28
N TRP A 103 0.31 0.81 5.61
CA TRP A 103 -0.45 0.34 4.47
C TRP A 103 0.45 -0.04 3.30
N THR A 104 1.43 0.79 2.94
CA THR A 104 2.38 0.47 1.85
C THR A 104 3.18 -0.81 2.14
N HIS A 105 3.68 -0.99 3.37
CA HIS A 105 4.35 -2.21 3.81
C HIS A 105 3.43 -3.43 3.72
N ALA A 106 2.16 -3.27 4.09
CA ALA A 106 1.20 -4.35 4.02
C ALA A 106 0.85 -4.72 2.57
N MET A 107 0.86 -3.77 1.63
CA MET A 107 0.67 -4.05 0.20
C MET A 107 1.84 -4.81 -0.41
N ASP A 108 3.09 -4.44 -0.08
CA ASP A 108 4.27 -5.20 -0.49
C ASP A 108 4.23 -6.64 0.05
N THR A 109 3.95 -6.79 1.35
CA THR A 109 3.83 -8.10 2.00
C THR A 109 2.71 -8.93 1.36
N TYR A 110 1.55 -8.31 1.12
CA TYR A 110 0.43 -8.99 0.50
C TYR A 110 0.79 -9.48 -0.91
N SER A 111 1.40 -8.64 -1.74
CA SER A 111 1.77 -9.01 -3.10
C SER A 111 2.81 -10.13 -3.14
N LYS A 112 3.79 -10.11 -2.23
CA LYS A 112 4.77 -11.21 -2.07
C LYS A 112 4.10 -12.53 -1.67
N VAL A 113 3.16 -12.47 -0.74
CA VAL A 113 2.40 -13.65 -0.29
C VAL A 113 1.47 -14.13 -1.40
N ALA A 114 0.72 -13.24 -2.07
CA ALA A 114 -0.19 -13.53 -3.18
C ALA A 114 0.52 -14.32 -4.28
N LYS A 115 1.67 -13.84 -4.76
CA LYS A 115 2.52 -14.56 -5.73
C LYS A 115 2.98 -15.94 -5.28
N THR A 116 3.08 -16.16 -3.96
CA THR A 116 3.47 -17.45 -3.38
C THR A 116 2.26 -18.38 -3.17
N VAL A 117 1.06 -17.83 -2.95
CA VAL A 117 -0.18 -18.61 -2.73
C VAL A 117 -0.96 -18.92 -4.01
N GLU A 118 -0.83 -18.11 -5.07
CA GLU A 118 -1.39 -18.40 -6.40
C GLU A 118 -1.07 -19.82 -6.92
N PRO A 119 0.18 -20.32 -6.89
CA PRO A 119 0.46 -21.69 -7.33
C PRO A 119 -0.13 -22.77 -6.41
N LYS A 120 -0.45 -22.45 -5.15
CA LYS A 120 -1.07 -23.39 -4.22
C LYS A 120 -2.59 -23.45 -4.37
N LYS A 121 -3.24 -22.32 -4.66
CA LYS A 121 -4.68 -22.28 -4.96
C LYS A 121 -5.02 -22.99 -6.26
N LYS A 122 -4.24 -22.80 -7.33
CA LYS A 122 -4.43 -23.54 -8.59
C LYS A 122 -4.37 -25.06 -8.40
N ARG A 123 -3.36 -25.56 -7.68
CA ARG A 123 -3.27 -27.01 -7.38
C ARG A 123 -4.41 -27.55 -6.53
N LEU A 124 -4.95 -26.75 -5.60
CA LEU A 124 -6.09 -27.14 -4.79
C LEU A 124 -7.38 -27.20 -5.62
N GLU A 125 -7.59 -26.26 -6.54
CA GLU A 125 -8.74 -26.27 -7.44
C GLU A 125 -8.66 -27.44 -8.44
N GLU A 126 -7.48 -27.70 -9.01
CA GLU A 126 -7.25 -28.87 -9.88
C GLU A 126 -7.46 -30.22 -9.16
N MET A 127 -7.05 -30.35 -7.89
CA MET A 127 -7.32 -31.58 -7.11
C MET A 127 -8.79 -31.70 -6.70
N ASN A 128 -9.49 -30.60 -6.39
CA ASN A 128 -10.92 -30.64 -6.07
C ASN A 128 -11.79 -30.97 -7.27
N GLN A 129 -11.40 -30.56 -8.49
CA GLN A 129 -12.10 -30.97 -9.71
C GLN A 129 -11.95 -32.47 -9.97
N GLN A 130 -10.74 -33.03 -9.82
CA GLN A 130 -10.50 -34.47 -10.00
C GLN A 130 -11.20 -35.33 -8.94
N LEU A 131 -11.39 -34.83 -7.73
CA LEU A 131 -12.12 -35.53 -6.67
C LEU A 131 -13.64 -35.51 -6.88
N ALA A 132 -14.19 -34.44 -7.46
CA ALA A 132 -15.63 -34.38 -7.77
C ALA A 132 -16.01 -35.33 -8.93
N GLU A 133 -15.15 -35.43 -9.95
CA GLU A 133 -15.33 -36.35 -11.10
C GLU A 133 -15.15 -37.83 -10.72
N ALA A 134 -14.48 -38.14 -9.61
CA ALA A 134 -14.28 -39.50 -9.11
C ALA A 134 -15.42 -40.01 -8.19
N THR A 135 -16.43 -39.18 -7.94
CA THR A 135 -17.61 -39.51 -7.11
C THR A 135 -18.90 -39.75 -7.90
N GLU A 136 -18.81 -39.84 -9.23
CA GLU A 136 -19.90 -40.36 -10.10
C GLU A 136 -19.85 -41.88 -10.26
#